data_AF-A0AAX6MJ80-F1
#
_entry.id   AF-A0AAX6MJ80-F1
#
_cell.length_a   1.000
_cell.length_b   1.000
_cell.length_c   1.000
_cell.angle_alpha   90.00
_cell.angle_beta   90.00
_cell.angle_gamma   90.00
#
_symmetry.space_group_name_H-M   'P 1'
#
loop_
_entity.id
_entity.type
_entity.pdbx_description
1 polymer ?
#
loop_
_entity_poly.entity_id
_entity_poly.type
_entity_poly.pdbx_seq_one_letter_code
_entity_poly.pdbx_strand_id
1 'polypeptide(L)'
;MSHLNPSQAAIFSPSVARAAASTAKDWSYIDTWLRSIYSNSSGSSSRSRPPSFERNPETLKALLALAAANEAADDHREQLFRVEQAALDEIRAVEKDREDRRQQQQQKQQQHQQNSEKGEGQEIDPDILASDLLSALEANLTKDGAAALDAMASVAVELGVAYPTPEVLGSKFVELQGRALELEDGLERVDLLRRYLDRESARAGAFLAELQRSASDNANNLNESTMSIGGGGSSIFALPPDLPRQNLELQRLIKSTSSRLPELTQQVLSLEKTVGLPNVTVEDVRADEEAYLDLLARKKDLDAQVRAFAGLPPDVEAARAELEALRAELRDATERRDENFEKLVERESPVKTRRRPRLD
;
A
#
# COMPACT_ATOMS: atom_id res chain seq x y z
N MET A 1 34.87 -15.08 66.61
CA MET A 1 34.64 -13.84 65.85
C MET A 1 35.45 -13.99 64.57
N SER A 2 34.89 -14.33 63.41
CA SER A 2 33.90 -13.56 62.65
C SER A 2 33.25 -14.47 61.61
N HIS A 3 31.92 -14.55 61.62
CA HIS A 3 31.14 -15.22 60.57
C HIS A 3 31.11 -14.30 59.35
N LEU A 4 31.80 -14.68 58.28
CA LEU A 4 31.65 -14.03 56.97
C LEU A 4 30.50 -14.72 56.23
N ASN A 5 29.50 -13.92 55.90
CA ASN A 5 28.23 -14.29 55.29
C ASN A 5 28.45 -14.81 53.84
N PRO A 6 27.93 -15.98 53.43
CA PRO A 6 28.15 -16.54 52.10
C PRO A 6 27.51 -15.73 50.94
N SER A 7 26.73 -14.69 51.26
CA SER A 7 26.08 -13.81 50.28
C SER A 7 27.01 -12.81 49.58
N GLN A 8 28.26 -12.65 50.04
CA GLN A 8 29.22 -11.69 49.45
C GLN A 8 30.10 -12.27 48.34
N ALA A 9 30.17 -13.60 48.21
CA ALA A 9 31.01 -14.27 47.22
C ALA A 9 30.43 -14.27 45.79
N ALA A 10 29.13 -14.03 45.63
CA ALA A 10 28.47 -13.92 44.32
C ALA A 10 28.65 -12.56 43.63
N ILE A 11 29.23 -11.56 44.32
CA ILE A 11 29.34 -10.16 43.87
C ILE A 11 30.58 -9.92 42.98
N PHE A 12 31.48 -10.90 42.83
CA PHE A 12 32.75 -10.73 42.11
C PHE A 12 32.91 -11.64 40.89
N SER A 13 31.84 -11.94 40.17
CA SER A 13 31.99 -12.42 38.78
C SER A 13 32.21 -11.20 37.88
N PRO A 14 33.32 -11.13 37.09
CA PRO A 14 33.54 -10.05 36.13
C PRO A 14 32.36 -9.81 35.18
N SER A 15 31.60 -10.86 34.87
CA SER A 15 30.39 -10.78 34.05
C SER A 15 29.23 -10.07 34.77
N VAL A 16 29.03 -10.36 36.06
CA VAL A 16 28.00 -9.69 36.87
C VAL A 16 28.36 -8.23 37.11
N ALA A 17 29.64 -7.95 37.36
CA ALA A 17 30.13 -6.58 37.51
C ALA A 17 29.98 -5.77 36.20
N ARG A 18 30.25 -6.38 35.03
CA ARG A 18 30.00 -5.74 33.72
C ARG A 18 28.51 -5.47 33.47
N ALA A 19 27.63 -6.41 33.78
CA ALA A 19 26.18 -6.24 33.64
C ALA A 19 25.64 -5.16 34.59
N ALA A 20 26.13 -5.10 35.83
CA ALA A 20 25.79 -4.02 36.77
C ALA A 20 26.32 -2.66 36.29
N ALA A 21 27.52 -2.62 35.71
CA ALA A 21 28.09 -1.39 35.16
C ALA A 21 27.33 -0.90 33.90
N SER A 22 26.90 -1.80 33.02
CA SER A 22 26.11 -1.43 31.83
C SER A 22 24.73 -0.89 32.23
N THR A 23 24.04 -1.58 33.15
CA THR A 23 22.75 -1.12 33.66
C THR A 23 22.86 0.22 34.39
N ALA A 24 23.94 0.47 35.13
CA ALA A 24 24.21 1.79 35.74
C ALA A 24 24.43 2.89 34.68
N LYS A 25 25.13 2.58 33.58
CA LYS A 25 25.30 3.50 32.45
C LYS A 25 23.96 3.82 31.78
N ASP A 26 23.12 2.83 31.54
CA ASP A 26 21.81 3.01 30.91
C ASP A 26 20.89 3.90 31.78
N TRP A 27 20.95 3.74 33.10
CA TRP A 27 20.26 4.64 34.03
C TRP A 27 20.78 6.09 33.96
N SER A 28 22.09 6.28 33.85
CA SER A 28 22.67 7.63 33.71
C SER A 28 22.27 8.32 32.41
N TYR A 29 22.13 7.55 31.33
CA TYR A 29 21.63 8.03 30.04
C TYR A 29 20.19 8.52 30.17
N ILE A 30 19.30 7.69 30.72
CA ILE A 30 17.88 8.05 30.93
C ILE A 30 17.75 9.24 31.87
N ASP A 31 18.54 9.32 32.95
CA ASP A 31 18.50 10.46 33.87
C ASP A 31 18.90 11.77 33.18
N THR A 32 19.85 11.73 32.24
CA THR A 32 20.26 12.90 31.44
C THR A 32 19.20 13.27 30.42
N TRP A 33 18.64 12.27 29.74
CA TRP A 33 17.57 12.43 28.74
C TRP A 33 16.28 13.00 29.35
N LEU A 34 15.81 12.45 30.47
CA LEU A 34 14.65 12.98 31.19
C LEU A 34 14.89 14.42 31.65
N ARG A 35 16.08 14.74 32.17
CA ARG A 35 16.42 16.13 32.54
C ARG A 35 16.34 17.07 31.35
N SER A 36 16.80 16.66 30.17
CA SER A 36 16.72 17.45 28.93
C SER A 36 15.26 17.70 28.51
N ILE A 37 14.42 16.67 28.51
CA ILE A 37 12.99 16.80 28.15
C ILE A 37 12.27 17.75 29.10
N TYR A 38 12.45 17.56 30.41
CA TYR A 38 11.76 18.37 31.41
C TYR A 38 12.39 19.76 31.61
N SER A 39 13.63 20.01 31.17
CA SER A 39 14.20 21.37 31.13
C SER A 39 13.69 22.19 29.95
N ASN A 40 13.41 21.55 28.82
CA ASN A 40 13.01 22.22 27.59
C ASN A 40 11.50 22.46 27.50
N SER A 41 10.67 21.78 28.30
CA SER A 41 9.20 21.91 28.29
C SER A 41 8.66 23.16 29.03
N SER A 42 9.42 24.26 29.08
CA SER A 42 9.17 25.47 29.88
C SER A 42 8.02 26.37 29.37
N GLY A 43 6.91 25.78 28.91
CA GLY A 43 5.75 26.51 28.39
C GLY A 43 4.64 26.80 29.40
N SER A 44 4.39 25.95 30.39
CA SER A 44 3.35 26.24 31.39
C SER A 44 3.43 25.31 32.60
N SER A 45 3.42 25.91 33.79
CA SER A 45 3.10 25.29 35.08
C SER A 45 3.92 24.06 35.53
N SER A 46 5.22 24.23 35.72
CA SER A 46 5.95 23.85 36.95
C SER A 46 7.41 23.60 36.63
N ARG A 47 8.29 24.00 37.54
CA ARG A 47 9.72 23.71 37.50
C ARG A 47 9.91 22.19 37.62
N SER A 48 9.82 21.48 36.50
CA SER A 48 9.62 20.04 36.49
C SER A 48 10.95 19.31 36.63
N ARG A 49 11.22 18.84 37.85
CA ARG A 49 12.07 17.68 38.05
C ARG A 49 11.31 16.45 37.49
N PRO A 50 11.97 15.47 36.86
CA PRO A 50 11.30 14.24 36.46
C PRO A 50 10.55 13.63 37.66
N PRO A 51 9.30 13.17 37.49
CA PRO A 51 8.56 12.47 38.53
C PRO A 51 9.37 11.31 39.12
N SER A 52 9.22 11.04 40.42
CA SER A 52 9.87 9.87 41.02
C SER A 52 9.19 8.59 40.56
N PHE A 53 9.98 7.59 40.14
CA PHE A 53 9.49 6.27 39.74
C PHE A 53 10.40 5.17 40.29
N GLU A 54 9.88 3.95 40.34
CA GLU A 54 10.62 2.77 40.80
C GLU A 54 11.68 2.36 39.77
N ARG A 55 12.94 2.16 40.21
CA ARG A 55 14.03 1.71 39.34
C ARG A 55 14.06 0.19 39.24
N ASN A 56 13.18 -0.34 38.41
CA ASN A 56 13.06 -1.77 38.09
C ASN A 56 13.66 -2.05 36.68
N PRO A 57 14.28 -3.22 36.40
CA PRO A 57 14.71 -3.58 35.04
C PRO A 57 13.64 -3.40 33.95
N GLU A 58 12.36 -3.67 34.26
CA GLU A 58 11.26 -3.45 33.30
C GLU A 58 11.07 -1.96 32.99
N THR A 59 11.18 -1.09 34.00
CA THR A 59 11.10 0.37 33.81
C THR A 59 12.29 0.92 33.02
N LEU A 60 13.49 0.37 33.22
CA LEU A 60 14.68 0.72 32.44
C LEU A 60 14.45 0.39 30.96
N LYS A 61 13.97 -0.82 30.68
CA LYS A 61 13.67 -1.28 29.33
C LYS A 61 12.61 -0.40 28.64
N ALA A 62 11.54 -0.08 29.36
CA ALA A 62 10.48 0.80 28.83
C ALA A 62 10.98 2.23 28.56
N LEU A 63 11.79 2.80 29.45
CA LEU A 63 12.34 4.16 29.29
C LEU A 63 13.40 4.23 28.18
N LEU A 64 14.23 3.19 28.01
CA LEU A 64 15.15 3.11 26.88
C LEU A 64 14.41 3.00 25.54
N ALA A 65 13.35 2.18 25.49
CA ALA A 65 12.51 2.07 24.31
C ALA A 65 11.83 3.40 23.98
N LEU A 66 11.34 4.13 24.99
CA LEU A 66 10.75 5.45 24.81
C LEU A 66 11.78 6.49 24.36
N ALA A 67 12.99 6.47 24.91
CA ALA A 67 14.07 7.35 24.51
C ALA A 67 14.47 7.13 23.04
N ALA A 68 14.63 5.86 22.63
CA ALA A 68 14.92 5.51 21.25
C ALA A 68 13.77 5.89 20.30
N ALA A 69 12.51 5.70 20.72
CA ALA A 69 11.34 6.09 19.93
C ALA A 69 11.24 7.62 19.76
N ASN A 70 11.55 8.40 20.80
CA ASN A 70 11.60 9.86 20.71
C ASN A 70 12.73 10.34 19.80
N GLU A 71 13.93 9.76 19.92
CA GLU A 71 15.07 10.09 19.03
C GLU A 71 14.72 9.79 17.57
N ALA A 72 14.15 8.61 17.28
CA ALA A 72 13.68 8.28 15.95
C ALA A 72 12.59 9.25 15.46
N ALA A 73 11.67 9.66 16.32
CA ALA A 73 10.63 10.63 15.95
C ALA A 73 11.20 12.02 15.67
N ASP A 74 12.21 12.45 16.42
CA ASP A 74 12.90 13.72 16.19
C ASP A 74 13.72 13.68 14.90
N ASP A 75 14.41 12.58 14.60
CA ASP A 75 15.09 12.36 13.31
C ASP A 75 14.10 12.43 12.14
N HIS A 76 12.93 11.80 12.26
CA HIS A 76 11.89 11.87 11.25
C HIS A 76 11.37 13.30 11.05
N ARG A 77 11.15 14.06 12.13
CA ARG A 77 10.73 15.47 12.03
C ARG A 77 11.80 16.32 11.34
N GLU A 78 13.07 16.09 11.65
CA GLU A 78 14.17 16.81 10.98
C GLU A 78 14.23 16.47 9.49
N GLN A 79 14.07 15.20 9.13
CA GLN A 79 14.01 14.77 7.72
C GLN A 79 12.85 15.42 6.97
N LEU A 80 11.64 15.42 7.56
CA LEU A 80 10.47 16.06 6.97
C LEU A 80 10.69 17.56 6.80
N PHE A 81 11.22 18.23 7.81
CA PHE A 81 11.52 19.66 7.74
C PHE A 81 12.51 19.98 6.61
N ARG A 82 13.56 19.17 6.42
CA ARG A 82 14.53 19.35 5.33
C ARG A 82 13.88 19.15 3.96
N VAL A 83 13.02 18.15 3.81
CA VAL A 83 12.29 17.90 2.56
C VAL A 83 11.34 19.04 2.25
N GLU A 84 10.58 19.50 3.25
CA GLU A 84 9.66 20.63 3.10
C GLU A 84 10.41 21.91 2.71
N GLN A 85 11.53 22.20 3.37
CA GLN A 85 12.37 23.35 3.02
C GLN A 85 12.89 23.26 1.58
N ALA A 86 13.40 22.10 1.17
CA ALA A 86 13.88 21.90 -0.20
C ALA A 86 12.76 22.07 -1.24
N ALA A 87 11.56 21.55 -0.95
CA ALA A 87 10.39 21.71 -1.82
C ALA A 87 9.95 23.19 -1.91
N LEU A 88 9.95 23.92 -0.80
CA LEU A 88 9.62 25.35 -0.78
C LEU A 88 10.65 26.18 -1.57
N ASP A 89 11.93 25.84 -1.47
CA ASP A 89 12.98 26.53 -2.21
C ASP A 89 12.87 26.27 -3.72
N GLU A 90 12.50 25.05 -4.13
CA GLU A 90 12.23 24.72 -5.54
C GLU A 90 11.03 25.52 -6.08
N ILE A 91 9.92 25.57 -5.34
CA ILE A 91 8.73 26.36 -5.75
C ILE A 91 9.10 27.83 -5.91
N ARG A 92 9.84 28.41 -4.94
CA ARG A 92 10.30 29.81 -5.02
C ARG A 92 11.21 30.05 -6.21
N ALA A 93 12.07 29.10 -6.57
CA ALA A 93 12.92 29.20 -7.75
C ALA A 93 12.10 29.20 -9.04
N VAL A 94 11.12 28.30 -9.16
CA VAL A 94 10.22 28.23 -10.31
C VAL A 94 9.36 29.49 -10.45
N GLU A 95 8.84 30.01 -9.33
CA GLU A 95 8.07 31.26 -9.34
C GLU A 95 8.93 32.44 -9.79
N LYS A 96 10.16 32.54 -9.29
CA LYS A 96 11.11 33.58 -9.71
C LYS A 96 11.43 33.48 -11.21
N ASP A 97 11.71 32.29 -11.71
CA ASP A 97 11.96 32.07 -13.15
C ASP A 97 10.74 32.45 -14.00
N ARG A 98 9.53 32.15 -13.54
CA ARG A 98 8.29 32.58 -14.21
C ARG A 98 8.12 34.09 -14.20
N GLU A 99 8.45 34.76 -13.10
CA GLU A 99 8.37 36.21 -12.99
C GLU A 99 9.41 36.90 -13.88
N ASP A 100 10.64 36.38 -13.93
CA ASP A 100 11.70 36.86 -14.83
C ASP A 100 11.29 36.71 -16.30
N ARG A 101 10.66 35.57 -16.67
CA ARG A 101 10.09 35.38 -18.03
C ARG A 101 8.98 36.38 -18.33
N ARG A 102 8.07 36.63 -17.39
CA ARG A 102 7.00 37.63 -17.56
C ARG A 102 7.55 39.04 -17.74
N GLN A 103 8.57 39.43 -16.96
CA GLN A 103 9.21 40.74 -17.10
C GLN A 103 9.94 40.88 -18.44
N GLN A 104 10.63 39.83 -18.90
CA GLN A 104 11.27 39.83 -20.22
C GLN A 104 10.25 39.92 -21.36
N GLN A 105 9.11 39.22 -21.27
CA GLN A 105 8.03 39.32 -22.25
C GLN A 105 7.41 40.73 -22.27
N GLN A 106 7.18 41.36 -21.11
CA GLN A 106 6.67 42.73 -21.04
C GLN A 106 7.65 43.75 -21.64
N GLN A 107 8.96 43.60 -21.42
CA GLN A 107 9.97 44.46 -22.05
C GLN A 107 10.03 44.27 -23.57
N LYS A 108 9.91 43.03 -24.07
CA LYS A 108 9.82 42.74 -25.51
C LYS A 108 8.56 43.32 -26.15
N GLN A 109 7.43 43.29 -25.45
CA GLN A 109 6.17 43.89 -25.92
C GLN A 109 6.23 45.43 -25.95
N GLN A 110 6.89 46.07 -24.97
CA GLN A 110 7.11 47.53 -24.98
C GLN A 110 8.07 47.97 -26.11
N GLN A 111 9.07 47.15 -26.46
CA GLN A 111 9.91 47.40 -27.65
C GLN A 111 9.16 47.15 -28.97
N HIS A 112 8.22 46.21 -29.03
CA HIS A 112 7.38 45.99 -30.22
C HIS A 112 6.34 47.11 -30.44
N GLN A 113 5.83 47.76 -29.40
CA GLN A 113 4.91 48.91 -29.54
C GLN A 113 5.56 50.15 -30.20
N GLN A 114 6.89 50.25 -30.26
CA GLN A 114 7.57 51.29 -31.05
C GLN A 114 7.80 50.91 -32.52
N ASN A 115 7.57 49.66 -32.92
CA ASN A 115 7.86 49.17 -34.28
C ASN A 115 6.66 48.55 -35.04
N SER A 116 5.46 48.53 -34.48
CA SER A 116 4.28 47.92 -35.13
C SER A 116 3.29 48.93 -35.72
N GLU A 117 3.73 49.73 -36.69
CA GLU A 117 2.93 50.04 -37.90
C GLU A 117 3.36 49.09 -39.02
N LYS A 118 3.11 47.80 -38.85
CA LYS A 118 2.95 46.80 -39.92
C LYS A 118 2.66 45.48 -39.24
N GLY A 119 1.49 44.95 -39.57
CA GLY A 119 1.01 43.70 -39.00
C GLY A 119 1.93 42.55 -39.37
N GLU A 120 2.10 41.64 -38.43
CA GLU A 120 2.40 40.23 -38.63
C GLU A 120 1.96 39.50 -37.35
N GLY A 121 1.53 38.25 -37.53
CA GLY A 121 0.64 37.52 -36.61
C GLY A 121 1.12 37.44 -35.16
N GLN A 122 0.15 37.43 -34.24
CA GLN A 122 0.38 37.01 -32.87
C GLN A 122 0.95 35.58 -32.89
N GLU A 123 2.25 35.43 -32.67
CA GLU A 123 2.80 34.18 -32.19
C GLU A 123 2.17 33.93 -30.83
N ILE A 124 1.17 33.03 -30.81
CA ILE A 124 0.49 32.68 -29.58
C ILE A 124 1.46 31.82 -28.78
N ASP A 125 1.90 32.33 -27.62
CA ASP A 125 2.76 31.59 -26.71
C ASP A 125 2.12 30.21 -26.39
N PRO A 126 2.80 29.09 -26.70
CA PRO A 126 2.22 27.75 -26.57
C PRO A 126 1.83 27.41 -25.12
N ASP A 127 2.52 28.00 -24.15
CA ASP A 127 2.24 27.81 -22.72
C ASP A 127 0.91 28.45 -22.30
N ILE A 128 0.56 29.60 -22.89
CA ILE A 128 -0.70 30.30 -22.58
C ILE A 128 -1.87 29.51 -23.18
N LEU A 129 -1.72 29.04 -24.42
CA LEU A 129 -2.70 28.15 -25.07
C LEU A 129 -2.90 26.84 -24.31
N ALA A 130 -1.81 26.23 -23.82
CA ALA A 130 -1.89 25.01 -23.03
C ALA A 130 -2.66 25.24 -21.72
N SER A 131 -2.42 26.37 -21.05
CA SER A 131 -3.14 26.72 -19.82
C SER A 131 -4.63 27.01 -20.06
N ASP A 132 -4.98 27.71 -21.15
CA ASP A 132 -6.37 27.96 -21.54
C ASP A 132 -7.08 26.67 -21.96
N LEU A 133 -6.40 25.77 -22.66
CA LEU A 133 -6.93 24.44 -23.01
C LEU A 133 -7.15 23.58 -21.76
N LEU A 134 -6.20 23.57 -20.82
CA LEU A 134 -6.35 22.86 -19.55
C LEU A 134 -7.52 23.41 -18.72
N SER A 135 -7.64 24.73 -18.65
CA SER A 135 -8.76 25.42 -18.01
C SER A 135 -10.10 25.06 -18.66
N ALA A 136 -10.16 25.04 -20.00
CA ALA A 136 -11.36 24.67 -20.74
C ALA A 136 -11.70 23.19 -20.57
N LEU A 137 -10.71 22.30 -20.50
CA LEU A 137 -10.90 20.87 -20.23
C LEU A 137 -11.39 20.63 -18.80
N GLU A 138 -10.84 21.34 -17.82
CA GLU A 138 -11.26 21.26 -16.41
C GLU A 138 -12.71 21.75 -16.25
N ALA A 139 -13.06 22.86 -16.90
CA ALA A 139 -14.42 23.41 -16.86
C ALA A 139 -15.48 22.53 -17.56
N ASN A 140 -15.07 21.71 -18.54
CA ASN A 140 -15.95 20.80 -19.27
C ASN A 140 -15.95 19.35 -18.74
N LEU A 141 -15.18 19.07 -17.68
CA LEU A 141 -15.13 17.75 -17.09
C LEU A 141 -16.42 17.47 -16.30
N THR A 142 -16.98 16.27 -16.47
CA THR A 142 -18.11 15.83 -15.64
C THR A 142 -17.68 15.69 -14.19
N LYS A 143 -18.61 15.83 -13.23
CA LYS A 143 -18.30 15.63 -11.80
C LYS A 143 -17.64 14.27 -11.54
N ASP A 144 -18.13 13.22 -12.21
CA ASP A 144 -17.57 11.87 -12.09
C ASP A 144 -16.16 11.79 -12.69
N GLY A 145 -15.90 12.48 -13.81
CA GLY A 145 -14.58 12.54 -14.42
C GLY A 145 -13.56 13.27 -13.53
N ALA A 146 -13.98 14.36 -12.88
CA ALA A 146 -13.14 15.10 -11.94
C ALA A 146 -12.81 14.25 -10.70
N ALA A 147 -13.80 13.59 -10.11
CA ALA A 147 -13.60 12.69 -8.99
C ALA A 147 -12.68 11.50 -9.34
N ALA A 148 -12.80 10.94 -10.55
CA ALA A 148 -11.95 9.86 -11.02
C ALA A 148 -10.49 10.30 -11.21
N LEU A 149 -10.25 11.48 -11.78
CA LEU A 149 -8.89 12.01 -11.94
C LEU A 149 -8.25 12.37 -10.59
N ASP A 150 -9.01 12.94 -9.66
CA ASP A 150 -8.52 13.26 -8.32
C ASP A 150 -8.17 11.98 -7.53
N ALA A 151 -9.01 10.94 -7.63
CA ALA A 151 -8.72 9.64 -7.06
C ALA A 151 -7.46 9.01 -7.70
N MET A 152 -7.30 9.09 -9.02
CA MET A 152 -6.10 8.61 -9.70
C MET A 152 -4.85 9.37 -9.27
N ALA A 153 -4.93 10.69 -9.11
CA ALA A 153 -3.82 11.52 -8.64
C ALA A 153 -3.44 11.17 -7.20
N SER A 154 -4.43 10.99 -6.31
CA SER A 154 -4.21 10.57 -4.93
C SER A 154 -3.51 9.21 -4.87
N VAL A 155 -4.02 8.21 -5.60
CA VAL A 155 -3.42 6.86 -5.64
C VAL A 155 -2.03 6.90 -6.28
N ALA A 156 -1.81 7.74 -7.29
CA ALA A 156 -0.48 7.91 -7.89
C ALA A 156 0.54 8.48 -6.91
N VAL A 157 0.14 9.46 -6.09
CA VAL A 157 0.98 10.04 -5.05
C VAL A 157 1.30 9.01 -3.98
N GLU A 158 0.29 8.27 -3.50
CA GLU A 158 0.48 7.21 -2.50
C GLU A 158 1.39 6.09 -3.00
N LEU A 159 1.27 5.71 -4.28
CA LEU A 159 2.08 4.68 -4.90
C LEU A 159 3.44 5.20 -5.43
N GLY A 160 3.69 6.51 -5.39
CA GLY A 160 4.91 7.14 -5.90
C GLY A 160 5.10 7.00 -7.42
N VAL A 161 4.01 7.01 -8.21
CA VAL A 161 4.05 6.82 -9.67
C VAL A 161 4.06 8.17 -10.37
N ALA A 162 5.18 8.51 -11.05
CA ALA A 162 5.36 9.80 -11.73
C ALA A 162 4.47 9.99 -12.97
N TYR A 163 4.07 8.91 -13.65
CA TYR A 163 3.19 8.95 -14.84
C TYR A 163 2.02 7.99 -14.64
N PRO A 164 0.92 8.44 -14.02
CA PRO A 164 -0.20 7.56 -13.69
C PRO A 164 -1.03 7.23 -14.93
N THR A 165 -0.88 6.01 -15.42
CA THR A 165 -1.86 5.38 -16.30
C THR A 165 -2.74 4.43 -15.47
N PRO A 166 -4.03 4.27 -15.81
CA PRO A 166 -4.93 3.40 -15.04
C PRO A 166 -4.45 1.94 -15.01
N GLU A 167 -3.75 1.49 -16.06
CA GLU A 167 -3.16 0.16 -16.12
C GLU A 167 -2.00 -0.02 -15.13
N VAL A 168 -1.10 0.97 -15.04
CA VAL A 168 0.03 0.93 -14.09
C VAL A 168 -0.48 1.00 -12.65
N LEU A 169 -1.41 1.92 -12.37
CA LEU A 169 -2.05 2.02 -11.05
C LEU A 169 -2.77 0.72 -10.67
N GLY A 170 -3.54 0.13 -11.60
CA GLY A 170 -4.23 -1.13 -11.39
C GLY A 170 -3.29 -2.29 -11.10
N SER A 171 -2.21 -2.44 -11.88
CA SER A 171 -1.21 -3.49 -11.65
C SER A 171 -0.53 -3.37 -10.29
N LYS A 172 -0.17 -2.13 -9.88
CA LYS A 172 0.46 -1.85 -8.59
C LYS A 172 -0.50 -2.09 -7.43
N PHE A 173 -1.77 -1.73 -7.60
CA PHE A 173 -2.81 -1.99 -6.61
C PHE A 173 -3.00 -3.51 -6.40
N VAL A 174 -3.10 -4.30 -7.47
CA VAL A 174 -3.21 -5.77 -7.37
C VAL A 174 -1.96 -6.38 -6.75
N GLU A 175 -0.76 -5.88 -7.11
CA GLU A 175 0.50 -6.32 -6.50
C GLU A 175 0.54 -6.06 -4.98
N LEU A 176 0.09 -4.89 -4.54
CA LEU A 176 -0.01 -4.56 -3.11
C LEU A 176 -1.06 -5.41 -2.40
N GLN A 177 -2.22 -5.64 -3.03
CA GLN A 177 -3.26 -6.48 -2.46
C GLN A 177 -2.78 -7.94 -2.31
N GLY A 178 -2.02 -8.44 -3.29
CA GLY A 178 -1.37 -9.74 -3.20
C GLY A 178 -0.40 -9.83 -2.03
N ARG A 179 0.48 -8.82 -1.87
CA ARG A 179 1.41 -8.74 -0.73
C ARG A 179 0.69 -8.65 0.61
N ALA A 180 -0.40 -7.89 0.70
CA ALA A 180 -1.18 -7.76 1.93
C ALA A 180 -1.75 -9.12 2.34
N LEU A 181 -2.37 -9.85 1.41
CA LEU A 181 -2.91 -11.19 1.66
C LEU A 181 -1.83 -12.20 2.03
N GLU A 182 -0.67 -12.19 1.36
CA GLU A 182 0.46 -13.05 1.71
C GLU A 182 0.98 -12.79 3.13
N LEU A 183 1.01 -11.53 3.57
CA LEU A 183 1.41 -11.16 4.92
C LEU A 183 0.36 -11.58 5.96
N GLU A 184 -0.93 -11.46 5.64
CA GLU A 184 -2.03 -11.94 6.50
C GLU A 184 -1.95 -13.46 6.70
N ASP A 185 -1.80 -14.24 5.63
CA ASP A 185 -1.60 -15.70 5.72
C ASP A 185 -0.31 -16.05 6.50
N GLY A 186 0.76 -15.28 6.26
CA GLY A 186 2.01 -15.39 7.01
C GLY A 186 1.83 -15.19 8.52
N LEU A 187 1.01 -14.21 8.93
CA LEU A 187 0.71 -13.93 10.33
C LEU A 187 -0.08 -15.08 10.97
N GLU A 188 -1.11 -15.60 10.30
CA GLU A 188 -1.88 -16.75 10.83
C GLU A 188 -0.98 -17.98 11.03
N ARG A 189 -0.06 -18.22 10.09
CA ARG A 189 0.89 -19.33 10.18
C ARG A 189 1.90 -19.16 11.32
N VAL A 190 2.41 -17.94 11.53
CA VAL A 190 3.27 -17.61 12.67
C VAL A 190 2.53 -17.79 13.99
N ASP A 191 1.27 -17.38 14.05
CA ASP A 191 0.43 -17.58 15.24
C ASP A 191 0.21 -19.06 15.56
N LEU A 192 0.01 -19.90 14.53
CA LEU A 192 -0.09 -21.35 14.72
C LEU A 192 1.22 -21.91 15.28
N LEU A 193 2.37 -21.53 14.72
CA LEU A 193 3.69 -21.94 15.19
C LEU A 193 3.93 -21.50 16.63
N ARG A 194 3.55 -20.26 16.98
CA ARG A 194 3.64 -19.74 18.34
C ARG A 194 2.83 -20.58 19.32
N ARG A 195 1.56 -20.86 19.01
CA ARG A 195 0.70 -21.71 19.86
C ARG A 195 1.27 -23.12 20.02
N TYR A 196 1.89 -23.66 18.97
CA TYR A 196 2.55 -24.96 19.03
C TYR A 196 3.78 -24.92 19.95
N LEU A 197 4.65 -23.93 19.81
CA LEU A 197 5.82 -23.75 20.69
C LEU A 197 5.43 -23.49 22.14
N ASP A 198 4.38 -22.70 22.38
CA ASP A 198 3.83 -22.46 23.73
C ASP A 198 3.33 -23.77 24.34
N ARG A 199 2.63 -24.60 23.56
CA ARG A 199 2.17 -25.92 24.02
C ARG A 199 3.33 -26.87 24.31
N GLU A 200 4.33 -26.92 23.43
CA GLU A 200 5.47 -27.82 23.58
C GLU A 200 6.38 -27.37 24.73
N SER A 201 6.58 -26.07 24.92
CA SER A 201 7.32 -25.52 26.06
C SER A 201 6.59 -25.78 27.38
N ALA A 202 5.26 -25.63 27.43
CA ALA A 202 4.47 -26.01 28.59
C ALA A 202 4.58 -27.50 28.91
N ARG A 203 4.58 -28.37 27.87
CA ARG A 203 4.76 -29.81 28.02
C ARG A 203 6.16 -30.16 28.55
N ALA A 204 7.20 -29.57 28.00
CA ALA A 204 8.57 -29.74 28.48
C ALA A 204 8.74 -29.23 29.92
N GLY A 205 8.10 -28.10 30.26
CA GLY A 205 8.08 -27.56 31.61
C GLY A 205 7.39 -28.49 32.61
N ALA A 206 6.24 -29.06 32.25
CA ALA A 206 5.54 -30.05 33.07
C ALA A 206 6.40 -31.31 33.29
N PHE A 207 7.07 -31.80 32.25
CA PHE A 207 7.97 -32.94 32.33
C PHE A 207 9.18 -32.68 33.23
N LEU A 208 9.81 -31.50 33.11
CA LEU A 208 10.90 -31.10 34.00
C LEU A 208 10.43 -30.96 35.45
N ALA A 209 9.23 -30.41 35.69
CA ALA A 209 8.64 -30.32 37.01
C ALA A 209 8.38 -31.71 37.62
N GLU A 210 7.94 -32.69 36.81
CA GLU A 210 7.77 -34.08 37.24
C GLU A 210 9.10 -34.76 37.56
N LEU A 211 10.14 -34.53 36.76
CA LEU A 211 11.50 -35.01 37.06
C LEU A 211 12.08 -34.36 38.32
N GLN A 212 11.87 -33.06 38.52
CA GLN A 212 12.30 -32.35 39.72
C GLN A 212 11.52 -32.81 40.96
N ARG A 213 10.21 -33.05 40.82
CA ARG A 213 9.36 -33.57 41.89
C ARG A 213 9.77 -34.98 42.29
N SER A 214 9.98 -35.87 41.32
CA SER A 214 10.48 -37.23 41.60
C SER A 214 11.88 -37.22 42.22
N ALA A 215 12.76 -36.28 41.83
CA ALA A 215 14.06 -36.09 42.49
C ALA A 215 13.92 -35.58 43.94
N SER A 216 13.00 -34.65 44.20
CA SER A 216 12.73 -34.10 45.53
C SER A 216 12.06 -35.11 46.47
N ASP A 217 11.11 -35.90 45.97
CA ASP A 217 10.42 -36.94 46.74
C ASP A 217 11.40 -38.05 47.17
N ASN A 218 12.40 -38.35 46.33
CA ASN A 218 13.50 -39.27 46.67
C ASN A 218 14.45 -38.68 47.72
N ALA A 219 14.73 -37.37 47.67
CA ALA A 219 15.56 -36.69 48.66
C ALA A 219 14.89 -36.63 50.05
N ASN A 220 13.56 -36.49 50.11
CA ASN A 220 12.82 -36.49 51.36
C ASN A 220 12.73 -37.89 51.99
N ASN A 221 12.64 -38.96 51.19
CA ASN A 221 12.69 -40.36 51.68
C ASN A 221 14.06 -40.76 52.25
N LEU A 222 15.15 -40.12 51.80
CA LEU A 222 16.49 -40.36 52.34
C LEU A 222 16.70 -39.76 53.73
N ASN A 223 15.87 -38.81 54.17
CA ASN A 223 16.03 -38.15 55.47
C ASN A 223 15.36 -38.91 56.63
N GLU A 224 14.57 -39.96 56.35
CA GLU A 224 13.89 -40.77 57.37
C GLU A 224 14.60 -42.12 57.66
N SER A 225 15.59 -42.52 56.86
CA SER A 225 16.28 -43.82 57.00
C SER A 225 17.78 -43.75 57.34
N THR A 226 18.34 -42.60 57.70
CA THR A 226 19.75 -42.49 58.11
C THR A 226 19.99 -42.92 59.56
N MET A 227 19.88 -44.23 59.80
CA MET A 227 20.70 -44.97 60.77
C MET A 227 20.84 -46.42 60.31
N SER A 228 21.53 -46.66 59.18
CA SER A 228 22.22 -47.93 58.95
C SER A 228 23.32 -47.79 57.90
N ILE A 229 24.39 -48.52 58.13
CA ILE A 229 25.74 -48.35 57.62
C ILE A 229 25.93 -48.97 56.22
N GLY A 230 26.62 -48.23 55.34
CA GLY A 230 27.64 -48.77 54.42
C GLY A 230 27.18 -49.44 53.12
N GLY A 231 27.75 -48.97 52.00
CA GLY A 231 27.81 -49.72 50.74
C GLY A 231 27.36 -48.90 49.53
N GLY A 232 28.30 -48.60 48.64
CA GLY A 232 28.10 -47.74 47.47
C GLY A 232 27.23 -48.32 46.35
N GLY A 233 26.92 -47.46 45.38
CA GLY A 233 26.40 -47.85 44.07
C GLY A 233 25.17 -47.07 43.62
N SER A 234 25.40 -45.88 43.06
CA SER A 234 24.65 -45.27 41.96
C SER A 234 23.25 -45.83 41.62
N SER A 235 22.20 -45.36 42.30
CA SER A 235 20.81 -45.53 41.81
C SER A 235 20.01 -44.22 41.82
N ILE A 236 20.68 -43.07 41.67
CA ILE A 236 20.05 -41.74 41.73
C ILE A 236 19.25 -41.41 40.45
N PHE A 237 19.38 -42.22 39.38
CA PHE A 237 18.60 -42.07 38.16
C PHE A 237 17.90 -43.37 37.77
N ALA A 238 16.77 -43.67 38.41
CA ALA A 238 15.81 -44.61 37.86
C ALA A 238 15.01 -43.87 36.78
N LEU A 239 15.32 -44.12 35.50
CA LEU A 239 14.49 -43.62 34.40
C LEU A 239 13.04 -44.09 34.62
N PRO A 240 12.04 -43.21 34.47
CA PRO A 240 10.64 -43.58 34.59
C PRO A 240 10.35 -44.86 33.79
N PRO A 241 9.80 -45.93 34.40
CA PRO A 241 9.66 -47.24 33.77
C PRO A 241 8.72 -47.25 32.55
N ASP A 242 8.05 -46.13 32.29
CA ASP A 242 7.11 -45.96 31.20
C ASP A 242 7.72 -45.34 29.92
N LEU A 243 8.89 -44.68 30.00
CA LEU A 243 9.54 -44.11 28.81
C LEU A 243 9.94 -45.16 27.76
N PRO A 244 10.49 -46.34 28.14
CA PRO A 244 10.74 -47.41 27.17
C PRO A 244 9.46 -47.95 26.54
N ARG A 245 8.35 -48.00 27.30
CA ARG A 245 7.03 -48.44 26.81
C ARG A 245 6.44 -47.44 25.82
N GLN A 246 6.46 -46.16 26.16
CA GLN A 246 6.01 -45.07 25.29
C GLN A 246 6.88 -44.97 24.02
N ASN A 247 8.20 -45.16 24.11
CA ASN A 247 9.07 -45.22 22.93
C ASN A 247 8.70 -46.37 22.01
N LEU A 248 8.45 -47.55 22.58
CA LEU A 248 8.05 -48.72 21.81
C LEU A 248 6.69 -48.48 21.15
N GLU A 249 5.74 -47.86 21.85
CA GLU A 249 4.44 -47.48 21.31
C GLU A 249 4.55 -46.43 20.19
N LEU A 250 5.35 -45.37 20.37
CA LEU A 250 5.64 -44.39 19.32
C LEU A 250 6.29 -45.05 18.10
N GLN A 251 7.23 -45.97 18.31
CA GLN A 251 7.84 -46.72 17.21
C GLN A 251 6.83 -47.62 16.50
N ARG A 252 5.87 -48.23 17.21
CA ARG A 252 4.78 -49.01 16.61
C ARG A 252 3.82 -48.11 15.82
N LEU A 253 3.48 -46.93 16.35
CA LEU A 253 2.63 -45.96 15.68
C LEU A 253 3.31 -45.36 14.44
N ILE A 254 4.60 -45.04 14.52
CA ILE A 254 5.40 -44.57 13.38
C ILE A 254 5.44 -45.66 12.31
N LYS A 255 5.66 -46.93 12.69
CA LYS A 255 5.63 -48.04 11.73
C LYS A 255 4.25 -48.23 11.10
N SER A 256 3.16 -48.14 11.88
CA SER A 256 1.80 -48.30 11.34
C SER A 256 1.39 -47.13 10.44
N THR A 257 1.69 -45.90 10.82
CA THR A 257 1.43 -44.70 10.00
C THR A 257 2.32 -44.66 8.76
N SER A 258 3.60 -44.98 8.89
CA SER A 258 4.53 -45.10 7.76
C SER A 258 4.10 -46.18 6.76
N SER A 259 3.54 -47.29 7.23
CA SER A 259 2.99 -48.32 6.33
C SER A 259 1.73 -47.89 5.57
N ARG A 260 0.98 -46.90 6.08
CA ARG A 260 -0.23 -46.35 5.44
C ARG A 260 0.06 -45.18 4.49
N LEU A 261 1.19 -44.50 4.64
CA LEU A 261 1.63 -43.45 3.71
C LEU A 261 1.61 -43.89 2.25
N PRO A 262 2.21 -45.03 1.83
CA PRO A 262 2.20 -45.41 0.42
C PRO A 262 0.79 -45.67 -0.12
N GLU A 263 -0.12 -46.19 0.71
CA GLU A 263 -1.52 -46.41 0.33
C GLU A 263 -2.26 -45.07 0.14
N LEU A 264 -2.07 -44.11 1.04
CA LEU A 264 -2.62 -42.75 0.88
C LEU A 264 -2.01 -42.03 -0.33
N THR A 265 -0.71 -42.16 -0.56
CA THR A 265 -0.05 -41.62 -1.76
C THR A 265 -0.63 -42.26 -3.03
N GLN A 266 -0.87 -43.57 -3.03
CA GLN A 266 -1.49 -44.26 -4.15
C GLN A 266 -2.97 -43.87 -4.33
N GLN A 267 -3.70 -43.60 -3.25
CA GLN A 267 -5.05 -43.05 -3.31
C GLN A 267 -5.06 -41.63 -3.87
N VAL A 268 -4.11 -40.77 -3.50
CA VAL A 268 -3.96 -39.43 -4.08
C VAL A 268 -3.61 -39.52 -5.58
N LEU A 269 -2.67 -40.39 -5.97
CA LEU A 269 -2.33 -40.60 -7.39
C LEU A 269 -3.49 -41.19 -8.19
N SER A 270 -4.28 -42.08 -7.60
CA SER A 270 -5.45 -42.65 -8.27
C SER A 270 -6.63 -41.67 -8.32
N LEU A 271 -6.80 -40.83 -7.31
CA LEU A 271 -7.72 -39.70 -7.30
C LEU A 271 -7.30 -38.63 -8.31
N GLU A 272 -6.03 -38.27 -8.40
CA GLU A 272 -5.50 -37.38 -9.44
C GLU A 272 -5.79 -37.91 -10.84
N LYS A 273 -5.64 -39.23 -11.03
CA LYS A 273 -5.95 -39.90 -12.29
C LYS A 273 -7.45 -40.04 -12.60
N THR A 274 -8.32 -40.10 -11.60
CA THR A 274 -9.77 -40.34 -11.78
C THR A 274 -10.60 -39.06 -11.71
N VAL A 275 -10.23 -38.14 -10.82
CA VAL A 275 -10.83 -36.82 -10.67
C VAL A 275 -10.30 -35.86 -11.71
N GLY A 276 -9.10 -36.12 -12.26
CA GLY A 276 -8.57 -35.44 -13.45
C GLY A 276 -8.89 -33.96 -13.38
N LEU A 277 -8.27 -33.25 -12.42
CA LEU A 277 -8.20 -31.79 -12.53
C LEU A 277 -7.78 -31.53 -13.99
N PRO A 278 -8.59 -30.84 -14.80
CA PRO A 278 -8.17 -30.55 -16.15
C PRO A 278 -6.84 -29.83 -15.98
N ASN A 279 -5.78 -30.44 -16.46
CA ASN A 279 -4.50 -29.77 -16.61
C ASN A 279 -4.77 -28.74 -17.71
N VAL A 280 -5.42 -27.63 -17.34
CA VAL A 280 -5.65 -26.48 -18.19
C VAL A 280 -4.25 -26.03 -18.56
N THR A 281 -3.84 -26.41 -19.77
CA THR A 281 -2.51 -26.08 -20.25
C THR A 281 -2.49 -24.60 -20.59
N VAL A 282 -1.30 -24.00 -20.58
CA VAL A 282 -1.15 -22.59 -20.97
C VAL A 282 -1.65 -22.40 -22.41
N GLU A 283 -1.51 -23.43 -23.23
CA GLU A 283 -2.04 -23.50 -24.59
C GLU A 283 -3.58 -23.44 -24.64
N ASP A 284 -4.28 -24.11 -23.72
CA ASP A 284 -5.74 -24.06 -23.65
C ASP A 284 -6.22 -22.66 -23.23
N VAL A 285 -5.56 -22.04 -22.24
CA VAL A 285 -5.85 -20.65 -21.83
C VAL A 285 -5.62 -19.68 -22.97
N ARG A 286 -4.56 -19.88 -23.75
CA ARG A 286 -4.25 -19.03 -24.91
C ARG A 286 -5.31 -19.18 -26.01
N ALA A 287 -5.79 -20.40 -26.25
CA ALA A 287 -6.85 -20.64 -27.23
C ALA A 287 -8.17 -19.99 -26.78
N ASP A 288 -8.51 -20.07 -25.49
CA ASP A 288 -9.68 -19.41 -24.92
C ASP A 288 -9.56 -17.87 -24.95
N GLU A 289 -8.36 -17.34 -24.72
CA GLU A 289 -8.07 -15.90 -24.84
C GLU A 289 -8.24 -15.41 -26.29
N GLU A 290 -7.69 -16.14 -27.27
CA GLU A 290 -7.86 -15.83 -28.69
C GLU A 290 -9.35 -15.84 -29.09
N ALA A 291 -10.10 -16.87 -28.66
CA ALA A 291 -11.54 -16.96 -28.92
C ALA A 291 -12.34 -15.83 -28.26
N TYR A 292 -11.94 -15.41 -27.06
CA TYR A 292 -12.55 -14.28 -26.36
C TYR A 292 -12.28 -12.95 -27.07
N LEU A 293 -11.05 -12.73 -27.55
CA LEU A 293 -10.69 -11.53 -28.31
C LEU A 293 -11.47 -11.43 -29.62
N ASP A 294 -11.66 -12.54 -30.32
CA ASP A 294 -12.50 -12.60 -31.52
C ASP A 294 -13.96 -12.25 -31.21
N LEU A 295 -14.49 -12.77 -30.09
CA LEU A 295 -15.84 -12.46 -29.64
C LEU A 295 -15.97 -10.97 -29.29
N LEU A 296 -14.94 -10.39 -28.67
CA LEU A 296 -14.89 -8.98 -28.29
C LEU A 296 -14.81 -8.08 -29.53
N ALA A 297 -14.05 -8.45 -30.55
CA ALA A 297 -14.02 -7.76 -31.83
C ALA A 297 -15.41 -7.77 -32.49
N ARG A 298 -16.06 -8.95 -32.55
CA ARG A 298 -17.41 -9.08 -33.08
C ARG A 298 -18.45 -8.28 -32.29
N LYS A 299 -18.29 -8.21 -30.97
CA LYS A 299 -19.16 -7.41 -30.09
C LYS A 299 -18.96 -5.91 -30.34
N LYS A 300 -17.72 -5.46 -30.57
CA LYS A 300 -17.45 -4.06 -30.96
C LYS A 300 -18.10 -3.70 -32.30
N ASP A 301 -18.02 -4.59 -33.28
CA ASP A 301 -18.65 -4.38 -34.59
C ASP A 301 -20.18 -4.30 -34.48
N LEU A 302 -20.78 -5.21 -33.72
CA LEU A 302 -22.22 -5.20 -33.43
C LEU A 302 -22.64 -3.95 -32.65
N ASP A 303 -21.89 -3.55 -31.64
CA ASP A 303 -22.14 -2.32 -30.89
C ASP A 303 -22.04 -1.07 -31.79
N ALA A 304 -21.10 -1.05 -32.75
CA ALA A 304 -21.00 0.03 -33.73
C ALA A 304 -22.22 0.06 -34.65
N GLN A 305 -22.68 -1.11 -35.12
CA GLN A 305 -23.91 -1.21 -35.91
C GLN A 305 -25.13 -0.76 -35.12
N VAL A 306 -25.27 -1.16 -33.85
CA VAL A 306 -26.39 -0.75 -32.98
C VAL A 306 -26.33 0.75 -32.66
N ARG A 307 -25.15 1.31 -32.43
CA ARG A 307 -24.99 2.76 -32.21
C ARG A 307 -25.45 3.60 -33.40
N ALA A 308 -25.30 3.10 -34.63
CA ALA A 308 -25.80 3.80 -35.82
C ALA A 308 -27.33 3.95 -35.82
N PHE A 309 -28.05 3.10 -35.07
CA PHE A 309 -29.50 3.16 -34.89
C PHE A 309 -29.91 3.76 -33.53
N ALA A 310 -28.97 4.31 -32.76
CA ALA A 310 -29.28 4.92 -31.47
C ALA A 310 -30.23 6.13 -31.65
N GLY A 311 -31.40 6.05 -31.03
CA GLY A 311 -32.44 7.07 -31.11
C GLY A 311 -33.62 6.72 -32.02
N LEU A 312 -33.54 5.64 -32.80
CA LEU A 312 -34.69 5.17 -33.57
C LEU A 312 -35.59 4.28 -32.69
N PRO A 313 -36.92 4.42 -32.76
CA PRO A 313 -37.86 3.51 -32.12
C PRO A 313 -37.62 2.04 -32.53
N PRO A 314 -37.90 1.06 -31.66
CA PRO A 314 -37.71 -0.37 -31.96
C PRO A 314 -38.65 -0.90 -33.07
N ASP A 315 -39.69 -0.14 -33.42
CA ASP A 315 -40.62 -0.45 -34.50
C ASP A 315 -40.17 0.21 -35.83
N VAL A 316 -40.08 -0.59 -36.88
CA VAL A 316 -39.60 -0.20 -38.21
C VAL A 316 -40.51 0.85 -38.85
N GLU A 317 -41.83 0.78 -38.61
CA GLU A 317 -42.78 1.76 -39.16
C GLU A 317 -42.66 3.11 -38.44
N ALA A 318 -42.54 3.10 -37.11
CA ALA A 318 -42.33 4.30 -36.30
C ALA A 318 -40.98 4.99 -36.62
N ALA A 319 -39.91 4.21 -36.78
CA ALA A 319 -38.60 4.71 -37.16
C ALA A 319 -38.58 5.37 -38.56
N ARG A 320 -39.35 4.83 -39.51
CA ARG A 320 -39.53 5.46 -40.84
C ARG A 320 -40.30 6.77 -40.75
N ALA A 321 -41.33 6.84 -39.91
CA ALA A 321 -42.11 8.06 -39.71
C ALA A 321 -41.26 9.20 -39.13
N GLU A 322 -40.44 8.91 -38.10
CA GLU A 322 -39.52 9.91 -37.53
C GLU A 322 -38.45 10.36 -38.52
N LEU A 323 -37.89 9.44 -39.30
CA LEU A 323 -36.89 9.79 -40.32
C LEU A 323 -37.49 10.70 -41.40
N GLU A 324 -38.70 10.41 -41.87
CA GLU A 324 -39.36 11.25 -42.88
C GLU A 324 -39.76 12.61 -42.29
N ALA A 325 -40.12 12.68 -41.00
CA ALA A 325 -40.36 13.95 -40.30
C ALA A 325 -39.08 14.81 -40.22
N LEU A 326 -37.94 14.22 -39.82
CA LEU A 326 -36.64 14.91 -39.78
C LEU A 326 -36.19 15.36 -41.18
N ARG A 327 -36.46 14.55 -42.22
CA ARG A 327 -36.19 14.95 -43.61
C ARG A 327 -37.06 16.12 -44.05
N ALA A 328 -38.33 16.16 -43.66
CA ALA A 328 -39.19 17.29 -43.94
C ALA A 328 -38.67 18.55 -43.25
N GLU A 329 -38.26 18.47 -41.98
CA GLU A 329 -37.67 19.59 -41.25
C GLU A 329 -36.37 20.10 -41.89
N LEU A 330 -35.52 19.20 -42.41
CA LEU A 330 -34.29 19.56 -43.13
C LEU A 330 -34.60 20.27 -44.47
N ARG A 331 -35.63 19.82 -45.19
CA ARG A 331 -36.10 20.50 -46.41
C ARG A 331 -36.62 21.90 -46.08
N ASP A 332 -37.49 22.04 -45.08
CA ASP A 332 -37.99 23.34 -44.62
C ASP A 332 -36.86 24.29 -44.20
N ALA A 333 -35.85 23.78 -43.48
CA ALA A 333 -34.69 24.57 -43.08
C ALA A 333 -33.85 25.00 -44.30
N THR A 334 -33.74 24.14 -45.31
CA THR A 334 -33.04 24.44 -46.57
C THR A 334 -33.81 25.49 -47.38
N GLU A 335 -35.12 25.36 -47.50
CA GLU A 335 -35.98 26.34 -48.17
C GLU A 335 -35.90 27.71 -47.47
N ARG A 336 -35.99 27.75 -46.14
CA ARG A 336 -35.79 28.99 -45.37
C ARG A 336 -34.42 29.61 -45.60
N ARG A 337 -33.37 28.78 -45.67
CA ARG A 337 -32.01 29.25 -45.96
C ARG A 337 -31.95 29.86 -47.36
N ASP A 338 -32.53 29.18 -48.34
CA ASP A 338 -32.47 29.61 -49.74
C ASP A 338 -33.32 30.88 -49.96
N GLU A 339 -34.49 30.99 -49.34
CA GLU A 339 -35.29 32.23 -49.33
C GLU A 339 -34.54 33.41 -48.70
N ASN A 340 -33.88 33.18 -47.56
CA ASN A 340 -33.09 34.21 -46.89
C ASN A 340 -31.89 34.62 -47.73
N PHE A 341 -31.29 33.65 -48.43
CA PHE A 341 -30.20 33.90 -49.36
C PHE A 341 -30.66 34.71 -50.58
N GLU A 342 -31.79 34.36 -51.19
CA GLU A 342 -32.39 35.13 -52.28
C GLU A 342 -32.69 36.57 -51.86
N LYS A 343 -33.29 36.78 -50.67
CA LYS A 343 -33.53 38.12 -50.11
C LYS A 343 -32.24 38.93 -49.89
N LEU A 344 -31.13 38.27 -49.53
CA LEU A 344 -29.82 38.92 -49.42
C LEU A 344 -29.27 39.30 -50.80
N VAL A 345 -29.33 38.38 -51.76
CA VAL A 345 -28.84 38.57 -53.13
C VAL A 345 -29.59 39.69 -53.85
N GLU A 346 -30.92 39.76 -53.69
CA GLU A 346 -31.74 40.82 -54.28
C GLU A 346 -31.41 42.21 -53.70
N ARG A 347 -31.09 42.30 -52.40
CA ARG A 347 -30.68 43.56 -51.75
C ARG A 347 -29.31 44.06 -52.20
N GLU A 348 -28.40 43.17 -52.55
CA GLU A 348 -27.03 43.52 -52.92
C GLU A 348 -26.79 43.56 -54.44
N SER A 349 -27.72 43.08 -55.27
CA SER A 349 -27.57 43.13 -56.73
C SER A 349 -27.84 44.53 -57.29
N PRO A 350 -26.86 45.19 -57.96
CA PRO A 350 -27.09 46.51 -58.57
C PRO A 350 -27.95 46.38 -59.83
N VAL A 351 -29.18 46.89 -59.78
CA VAL A 351 -30.09 46.93 -60.94
C VAL A 351 -29.49 47.78 -62.07
N LYS A 352 -28.98 47.13 -63.12
CA LYS A 352 -28.62 47.81 -64.39
C LYS A 352 -29.89 48.25 -65.12
N THR A 353 -30.21 49.54 -65.04
CA THR A 353 -31.23 50.19 -65.85
C THR A 353 -30.81 50.15 -67.34
N ARG A 354 -31.40 49.25 -68.12
CA ARG A 354 -31.25 49.22 -69.59
C ARG A 354 -31.95 50.43 -70.20
N ARG A 355 -31.19 51.44 -70.65
CA ARG A 355 -31.69 52.51 -71.53
C ARG A 355 -32.09 51.90 -72.88
N ARG A 356 -33.33 52.17 -73.33
CA ARG A 356 -33.82 51.84 -74.68
C ARG A 356 -33.09 52.67 -75.75
N PRO A 357 -32.74 52.11 -76.91
CA PRO A 357 -32.21 52.91 -78.02
C PRO A 357 -33.37 53.66 -78.70
N ARG A 358 -33.13 54.93 -79.02
CA ARG A 358 -34.03 55.76 -79.87
C ARG A 358 -33.91 55.27 -81.30
N LEU A 359 -35.07 55.07 -81.94
CA LEU A 359 -35.23 55.03 -83.39
C LEU A 359 -35.14 56.47 -83.89
N ASP A 360 -34.21 56.72 -84.82
CA ASP A 360 -34.29 57.72 -85.89
C ASP A 360 -33.52 57.17 -87.10
#